data_AF-X0S7A5-F1
#
_entry.id   AF-X0S7A5-F1
#
_cell.length_a   1.000
_cell.length_b   1.000
_cell.length_c   1.000
_cell.angle_alpha   90.00
_cell.angle_beta   90.00
_cell.angle_gamma   90.00
#
_symmetry.space_group_name_H-M   'P 1'
#
loop_
_entity.id
_entity.type
_entity.pdbx_description
1 polymer ?
#
loop_
_entity_poly.entity_id
_entity_poly.type
_entity_poly.pdbx_seq_one_letter_code
_entity_poly.pdbx_strand_id
1 'polypeptide(L)'
;MNRSIVRGLAIVLVAAVIIVVMFFLPAPEQDDHAHDGAVTDPWVLISHDPDTEHGTYLANGFISARILGDGVGSRDGRPLPCFMAGLYDNQKLLPIPTWSDLRFHDGEKQFKIDQRDHYLQRLLMKSGILVTTATWRSGKRTLEGSIEVIVSRAQPNVAMIFAVLSPNFDGELTVSAPLGNISDRFEKLSTEAADASWSAHPVPTRTLRTRNSRIVLALAQHLDADTDVKRPAGKISPSVTLPVTRDQKFMIYYHASLATGADGDSARQAALSELESAVG
;
A
#
# COMPACT_ATOMS: atom_id res chain seq x y z
N MET A 1 41.18 53.67 -39.44
CA MET A 1 40.21 52.67 -38.95
C MET A 1 40.13 52.79 -37.43
N ASN A 2 38.94 53.10 -36.90
CA ASN A 2 38.79 53.66 -35.55
C ASN A 2 38.94 52.59 -34.46
N ARG A 3 40.00 52.67 -33.64
CA ARG A 3 40.34 51.67 -32.61
C ARG A 3 39.25 51.49 -31.54
N SER A 4 38.30 52.43 -31.39
CA SER A 4 37.19 52.29 -30.44
C SER A 4 36.10 51.33 -30.91
N ILE A 5 35.85 51.23 -32.23
CA ILE A 5 34.84 50.33 -32.80
C ILE A 5 35.27 48.87 -32.63
N VAL A 6 36.57 48.58 -32.80
CA VAL A 6 37.13 47.23 -32.63
C VAL A 6 37.02 46.74 -31.19
N ARG A 7 37.14 47.64 -30.20
CA ARG A 7 36.99 47.29 -28.78
C ARG A 7 35.53 47.03 -28.39
N GLY A 8 34.59 47.80 -28.95
CA GLY A 8 33.16 47.56 -28.73
C GLY A 8 32.69 46.21 -29.28
N LEU A 9 33.15 45.86 -30.49
CA LEU A 9 32.79 44.59 -31.12
C LEU A 9 33.33 43.37 -30.35
N ALA A 10 34.55 43.47 -29.82
CA ALA A 10 35.17 42.39 -29.05
C ALA A 10 34.41 42.08 -27.74
N ILE A 11 33.90 43.11 -27.06
CA ILE A 11 33.14 42.93 -25.81
C ILE A 11 31.80 42.24 -26.07
N VAL A 12 31.10 42.62 -27.15
CA VAL A 12 29.81 42.00 -27.53
C VAL A 12 29.99 40.54 -27.90
N LEU A 13 31.08 40.20 -28.61
CA LEU A 13 31.39 38.82 -28.99
C LEU A 13 31.71 37.94 -27.77
N VAL A 14 32.46 38.46 -26.81
CA VAL A 14 32.75 37.74 -25.56
C VAL A 14 31.47 37.52 -24.74
N ALA A 15 30.60 38.53 -24.63
CA ALA A 15 29.32 38.39 -23.93
C ALA A 15 28.40 37.35 -24.61
N ALA A 16 28.32 37.35 -25.94
CA ALA A 16 27.52 36.37 -26.68
C ALA A 16 28.04 34.93 -26.50
N VAL A 17 29.37 34.73 -26.49
CA VAL A 17 29.96 33.41 -26.24
C VAL A 17 29.68 32.94 -24.81
N ILE A 18 29.74 33.83 -23.81
CA ILE A 18 29.41 33.47 -22.41
C ILE A 18 27.94 33.05 -22.28
N ILE A 19 27.02 33.78 -22.93
CA ILE A 19 25.58 33.43 -22.91
C ILE A 19 25.34 32.07 -23.56
N VAL A 20 25.95 31.80 -24.72
CA VAL A 20 25.82 30.50 -25.39
C VAL A 20 26.41 29.37 -24.54
N VAL A 21 27.56 29.59 -23.89
CA VAL A 21 28.14 28.58 -22.98
C VAL A 21 27.23 28.33 -21.77
N MET A 22 26.56 29.34 -21.22
CA MET A 22 25.60 29.14 -20.11
C MET A 22 24.35 28.33 -20.52
N PHE A 23 23.95 28.33 -21.80
CA PHE A 23 22.82 27.53 -22.27
C PHE A 23 23.18 26.08 -22.64
N PHE A 24 24.48 25.78 -22.84
CA PHE A 24 24.95 24.44 -23.23
C PHE A 24 25.83 23.75 -22.16
N LEU A 25 26.07 24.39 -21.03
CA LEU A 25 26.58 23.69 -19.85
C LEU A 25 25.48 22.76 -19.33
N PRO A 26 25.74 21.45 -19.17
CA PRO A 26 24.83 20.60 -18.42
C PRO A 26 24.62 21.25 -17.07
N ALA A 27 23.36 21.33 -16.62
CA ALA A 27 23.05 21.80 -15.28
C ALA A 27 23.99 21.06 -14.32
N PRO A 28 24.67 21.76 -13.39
CA PRO A 28 25.45 21.08 -12.38
C PRO A 28 24.55 20.01 -11.77
N GLU A 29 25.04 18.78 -11.70
CA GLU A 29 24.38 17.72 -10.93
C GLU A 29 24.06 18.34 -9.58
N GLN A 30 22.77 18.60 -9.38
CA GLN A 30 22.26 19.05 -8.12
C GLN A 30 22.48 17.84 -7.20
N ASP A 31 23.47 17.96 -6.33
CA ASP A 31 23.62 17.09 -5.18
C ASP A 31 22.36 17.34 -4.32
N ASP A 32 21.24 16.70 -4.68
CA ASP A 32 19.94 16.72 -4.01
C ASP A 32 19.99 15.97 -2.65
N HIS A 33 21.16 16.03 -1.99
CA HIS A 33 21.34 15.73 -0.58
C HIS A 33 21.19 16.98 0.30
N ALA A 34 20.79 18.11 -0.27
CA ALA A 34 20.10 19.14 0.49
C ALA A 34 18.78 18.54 1.00
N HIS A 35 18.84 17.90 2.17
CA HIS A 35 17.68 17.48 2.93
C HIS A 35 16.70 18.66 3.00
N ASP A 36 15.64 18.55 2.21
CA ASP A 36 14.48 19.43 2.20
C ASP A 36 14.10 19.79 3.64
N GLY A 37 13.83 21.08 3.85
CA GLY A 37 13.77 21.77 5.14
C GLY A 37 13.34 20.91 6.33
N ALA A 38 14.18 20.94 7.38
CA ALA A 38 13.97 20.28 8.67
C ALA A 38 12.49 20.01 8.95
N VAL A 39 12.11 18.73 9.00
CA VAL A 39 10.77 18.28 9.39
C VAL A 39 10.40 19.03 10.67
N THR A 40 9.52 20.03 10.55
CA THR A 40 9.22 20.93 11.67
C THR A 40 8.25 20.29 12.64
N ASP A 41 7.51 19.26 12.22
CA ASP A 41 6.60 18.52 13.09
C ASP A 41 7.32 17.30 13.71
N PRO A 42 7.63 17.31 15.02
CA PRO A 42 8.25 16.18 15.69
C PRO A 42 7.33 14.94 15.75
N TRP A 43 6.08 15.05 15.32
CA TRP A 43 5.11 13.95 15.26
C TRP A 43 5.02 13.25 13.90
N VAL A 44 5.93 13.55 12.97
CA VAL A 44 6.01 12.90 11.67
C VAL A 44 7.38 12.25 11.50
N LEU A 45 7.41 10.93 11.36
CA LEU A 45 8.62 10.22 10.93
C LEU A 45 8.61 10.10 9.41
N ILE A 46 9.74 10.36 8.76
CA ILE A 46 9.85 10.35 7.30
C ILE A 46 10.94 9.38 6.86
N SER A 47 10.70 8.63 5.79
CA SER A 47 11.70 7.87 5.05
C SER A 47 11.64 8.23 3.57
N HIS A 48 12.83 8.38 2.97
CA HIS A 48 13.03 8.51 1.52
C HIS A 48 13.69 7.25 0.92
N ASP A 49 13.86 6.20 1.71
CA ASP A 49 14.41 4.92 1.26
C ASP A 49 13.28 3.87 1.10
N PRO A 50 12.96 3.45 -0.14
CA PRO A 50 11.96 2.41 -0.39
C PRO A 50 12.46 1.00 -0.02
N ASP A 51 13.76 0.81 0.16
CA ASP A 51 14.41 -0.50 0.36
C ASP A 51 14.71 -0.82 1.82
N THR A 52 14.18 -0.03 2.75
CA THR A 52 14.27 -0.30 4.20
C THR A 52 14.00 -1.77 4.51
N GLU A 53 15.00 -2.44 5.09
CA GLU A 53 14.90 -3.87 5.40
C GLU A 53 13.80 -4.10 6.44
N HIS A 54 13.73 -3.23 7.46
CA HIS A 54 12.86 -3.41 8.61
C HIS A 54 11.41 -2.99 8.35
N GLY A 55 11.16 -2.03 7.47
CA GLY A 55 9.83 -1.47 7.26
C GLY A 55 9.24 -0.81 8.50
N THR A 56 7.97 -0.44 8.40
CA THR A 56 7.22 0.18 9.48
C THR A 56 6.22 -0.81 10.07
N TYR A 57 6.21 -0.94 11.40
CA TYR A 57 5.21 -1.75 12.10
C TYR A 57 4.06 -0.86 12.57
N LEU A 58 2.84 -1.24 12.20
CA LEU A 58 1.61 -0.62 12.69
C LEU A 58 0.87 -1.60 13.59
N ALA A 59 0.38 -1.13 14.73
CA ALA A 59 -0.37 -1.95 15.67
C ALA A 59 -1.31 -1.11 16.54
N ASN A 60 -2.42 -1.72 16.98
CA ASN A 60 -3.36 -1.13 17.95
C ASN A 60 -3.40 -1.90 19.29
N GLY A 61 -2.47 -2.84 19.50
CA GLY A 61 -2.43 -3.72 20.67
C GLY A 61 -3.23 -5.02 20.50
N PHE A 62 -4.10 -5.12 19.49
CA PHE A 62 -4.83 -6.33 19.14
C PHE A 62 -4.34 -6.97 17.85
N ILE A 63 -4.19 -6.20 16.77
CA ILE A 63 -3.62 -6.66 15.50
C ILE A 63 -2.43 -5.78 15.11
N SER A 64 -1.54 -6.34 14.30
CA SER A 64 -0.40 -5.60 13.76
C SER A 64 -0.03 -6.03 12.35
N ALA A 65 0.44 -5.10 11.54
CA ALA A 65 1.04 -5.39 10.24
C ALA A 65 2.42 -4.74 10.12
N ARG A 66 3.30 -5.41 9.40
CA ARG A 66 4.54 -4.81 8.88
C ARG A 66 4.28 -4.32 7.47
N ILE A 67 4.64 -3.08 7.18
CA ILE A 67 4.47 -2.41 5.88
C ILE A 67 5.86 -2.00 5.36
N LEU A 68 6.14 -2.27 4.09
CA LEU A 68 7.42 -1.92 3.45
C LEU A 68 7.26 -0.71 2.53
N GLY A 69 8.31 -0.39 1.77
CA GLY A 69 8.33 0.77 0.89
C GLY A 69 7.29 0.75 -0.21
N ASP A 70 6.74 -0.42 -0.59
CA ASP A 70 5.64 -0.48 -1.56
C ASP A 70 4.28 -0.02 -0.98
N GLY A 71 4.21 0.31 0.32
CA GLY A 71 3.02 0.78 1.00
C GLY A 71 2.06 -0.33 1.41
N VAL A 72 2.44 -1.61 1.25
CA VAL A 72 1.58 -2.75 1.58
C VAL A 72 2.32 -3.79 2.44
N GLY A 73 1.58 -4.78 2.93
CA GLY A 73 2.09 -5.87 3.77
C GLY A 73 2.68 -7.05 2.99
N SER A 74 3.36 -6.78 1.87
CA SER A 74 3.97 -7.81 1.02
C SER A 74 5.31 -7.33 0.44
N ARG A 75 6.15 -8.25 -0.05
CA ARG A 75 7.32 -7.94 -0.89
C ARG A 75 7.49 -9.04 -1.93
N ASP A 76 7.60 -8.67 -3.20
CA ASP A 76 7.75 -9.62 -4.31
C ASP A 76 6.71 -10.75 -4.31
N GLY A 77 5.46 -10.39 -4.01
CA GLY A 77 4.35 -11.34 -3.93
C GLY A 77 4.38 -12.26 -2.71
N ARG A 78 5.30 -12.05 -1.77
CA ARG A 78 5.35 -12.78 -0.50
C ARG A 78 4.73 -11.93 0.62
N PRO A 79 3.74 -12.44 1.34
CA PRO A 79 3.14 -11.72 2.46
C PRO A 79 4.15 -11.53 3.60
N LEU A 80 4.11 -10.38 4.25
CA LEU A 80 4.90 -10.09 5.45
C LEU A 80 4.20 -10.61 6.71
N PRO A 81 4.93 -10.81 7.82
CA PRO A 81 4.33 -11.21 9.07
C PRO A 81 3.28 -10.22 9.57
N CYS A 82 2.13 -10.76 9.96
CA CYS A 82 1.05 -10.07 10.67
C CYS A 82 0.81 -10.83 11.98
N PHE A 83 0.47 -10.12 13.05
CA PHE A 83 0.24 -10.73 14.36
C PHE A 83 -1.08 -10.29 14.96
N MET A 84 -1.56 -11.11 15.90
CA MET A 84 -2.77 -10.87 16.68
C MET A 84 -2.48 -11.21 18.14
N ALA A 85 -2.92 -10.36 19.06
CA ALA A 85 -2.79 -10.59 20.49
C ALA A 85 -3.52 -11.86 20.92
N GLY A 86 -2.97 -12.58 21.88
CA GLY A 86 -3.55 -13.84 22.36
C GLY A 86 -3.21 -15.06 21.51
N LEU A 87 -2.63 -14.90 20.31
CA LEU A 87 -2.22 -16.03 19.47
C LEU A 87 -0.76 -16.39 19.70
N TYR A 88 -0.57 -17.44 20.50
CA TYR A 88 0.74 -17.99 20.82
C TYR A 88 0.85 -19.46 20.43
N ASP A 89 2.06 -19.85 20.10
CA ASP A 89 2.49 -21.23 19.91
C ASP A 89 3.85 -21.41 20.57
N ASN A 90 3.97 -22.34 21.52
CA ASN A 90 5.18 -22.57 22.32
C ASN A 90 5.75 -21.26 22.91
N GLN A 91 4.89 -20.45 23.55
CA GLN A 91 5.24 -19.15 24.16
C GLN A 91 5.77 -18.09 23.19
N LYS A 92 5.64 -18.31 21.88
CA LYS A 92 6.01 -17.33 20.84
C LYS A 92 4.77 -16.83 20.13
N LEU A 93 4.76 -15.55 19.75
CA LEU A 93 3.72 -15.00 18.90
C LEU A 93 3.64 -15.78 17.59
N LEU A 94 2.42 -16.15 17.22
CA LEU A 94 2.13 -16.90 16.01
C LEU A 94 1.72 -15.91 14.90
N PRO A 95 2.49 -15.77 13.81
CA PRO A 95 2.07 -14.94 12.70
C PRO A 95 0.81 -15.51 12.04
N ILE A 96 -0.18 -14.65 11.83
CA ILE A 96 -1.40 -14.95 11.07
C ILE A 96 -1.19 -14.63 9.58
N PRO A 97 -2.05 -15.12 8.68
CA PRO A 97 -2.05 -14.63 7.29
C PRO A 97 -2.16 -13.11 7.27
N THR A 98 -1.37 -12.47 6.41
CA THR A 98 -1.38 -11.01 6.33
C THR A 98 -2.73 -10.50 5.84
N TRP A 99 -3.26 -9.50 6.52
CA TRP A 99 -4.43 -8.78 6.02
C TRP A 99 -4.03 -7.66 5.06
N SER A 100 -2.79 -7.15 5.10
CA SER A 100 -2.40 -5.93 4.38
C SER A 100 -1.73 -6.15 3.03
N ASP A 101 -1.82 -7.35 2.44
CA ASP A 101 -1.31 -7.65 1.10
C ASP A 101 -2.31 -7.17 0.03
N LEU A 102 -2.09 -5.96 -0.50
CA LEU A 102 -2.85 -5.38 -1.61
C LEU A 102 -1.96 -5.31 -2.85
N ARG A 103 -2.46 -5.78 -3.99
CA ARG A 103 -1.68 -5.91 -5.23
C ARG A 103 -2.40 -5.31 -6.41
N PHE A 104 -1.68 -4.49 -7.16
CA PHE A 104 -2.12 -3.89 -8.42
C PHE A 104 -1.50 -4.65 -9.59
N HIS A 105 -2.30 -4.98 -10.61
CA HIS A 105 -1.87 -5.72 -11.79
C HIS A 105 -2.37 -5.05 -13.07
N ASP A 106 -1.53 -5.03 -14.10
CA ASP A 106 -1.84 -4.50 -15.43
C ASP A 106 -2.53 -5.50 -16.37
N GLY A 107 -3.07 -6.58 -15.80
CA GLY A 107 -3.60 -7.76 -16.48
C GLY A 107 -2.80 -9.01 -16.15
N GLU A 108 -1.48 -8.98 -16.39
CA GLU A 108 -0.59 -10.14 -16.15
C GLU A 108 0.50 -9.85 -15.11
N LYS A 109 1.04 -8.63 -15.11
CA LYS A 109 2.19 -8.27 -14.29
C LYS A 109 1.75 -7.42 -13.12
N GLN A 110 2.33 -7.73 -11.96
CA GLN A 110 2.16 -6.93 -10.77
C GLN A 110 2.97 -5.63 -10.90
N PHE A 111 2.35 -4.51 -10.57
CA PHE A 111 3.05 -3.25 -10.36
C PHE A 111 3.97 -3.35 -9.15
N LYS A 112 5.22 -2.92 -9.30
CA LYS A 112 6.21 -2.85 -8.22
C LYS A 112 6.65 -1.41 -8.02
N ILE A 113 7.07 -1.06 -6.82
CA ILE A 113 7.64 0.28 -6.56
C ILE A 113 8.81 0.57 -7.51
N ASP A 114 8.80 1.76 -8.10
CA ASP A 114 9.89 2.25 -8.93
C ASP A 114 10.92 2.97 -8.06
N GLN A 115 12.00 2.26 -7.73
CA GLN A 115 13.11 2.78 -6.91
C GLN A 115 13.87 3.96 -7.57
N ARG A 116 13.59 4.26 -8.84
CA ARG A 116 14.24 5.35 -9.59
C ARG A 116 13.47 6.66 -9.51
N ASP A 117 12.24 6.64 -9.00
CA ASP A 117 11.35 7.79 -8.91
C ASP A 117 11.30 8.32 -7.48
N HIS A 118 10.66 9.48 -7.29
CA HIS A 118 10.50 10.06 -5.97
C HIS A 118 9.68 9.14 -5.05
N TYR A 119 10.24 8.90 -3.86
CA TYR A 119 9.62 8.11 -2.82
C TYR A 119 9.59 8.88 -1.51
N LEU A 120 8.46 8.77 -0.82
CA LEU A 120 8.23 9.36 0.50
C LEU A 120 7.30 8.47 1.31
N GLN A 121 7.76 7.98 2.46
CA GLN A 121 6.90 7.34 3.45
C GLN A 121 6.86 8.17 4.74
N ARG A 122 5.66 8.43 5.25
CA ARG A 122 5.43 9.24 6.45
C ARG A 122 4.61 8.46 7.47
N LEU A 123 5.10 8.33 8.70
CA LEU A 123 4.29 7.87 9.82
C LEU A 123 3.78 9.08 10.61
N LEU A 124 2.48 9.31 10.56
CA LEU A 124 1.80 10.35 11.34
C LEU A 124 1.57 9.82 12.76
N MET A 125 2.47 10.11 13.69
CA MET A 125 2.47 9.47 15.02
C MET A 125 1.23 9.80 15.87
N LYS A 126 0.59 10.96 15.65
CA LYS A 126 -0.64 11.34 16.36
C LYS A 126 -1.83 10.48 15.99
N SER A 127 -1.96 10.13 14.70
CA SER A 127 -3.09 9.34 14.18
C SER A 127 -2.75 7.87 14.00
N GLY A 128 -1.47 7.50 13.95
CA GLY A 128 -1.01 6.15 13.66
C GLY A 128 -1.19 5.74 12.19
N ILE A 129 -1.27 6.70 11.27
CA ILE A 129 -1.44 6.46 9.84
C ILE A 129 -0.07 6.45 9.15
N LEU A 130 0.19 5.40 8.37
CA LEU A 130 1.36 5.34 7.50
C LEU A 130 0.94 5.73 6.08
N VAL A 131 1.58 6.75 5.52
CA VAL A 131 1.32 7.23 4.16
C VAL A 131 2.55 6.99 3.31
N THR A 132 2.43 6.16 2.27
CA THR A 132 3.45 5.97 1.25
C THR A 132 3.04 6.72 -0.01
N THR A 133 3.87 7.64 -0.49
CA THR A 133 3.75 8.32 -1.78
C THR A 133 4.87 7.85 -2.68
N ALA A 134 4.53 7.31 -3.85
CA ALA A 134 5.49 6.69 -4.75
C ALA A 134 4.93 6.56 -6.18
N THR A 135 5.81 6.12 -7.08
CA THR A 135 5.44 5.55 -8.38
C THR A 135 5.58 4.03 -8.32
N TRP A 136 4.55 3.31 -8.76
CA TRP A 136 4.60 1.88 -9.03
C TRP A 136 4.62 1.64 -10.54
N ARG A 137 5.43 0.70 -11.02
CA ARG A 137 5.65 0.43 -12.45
C ARG A 137 5.38 -1.03 -12.81
N SER A 138 4.77 -1.23 -13.98
CA SER A 138 4.71 -2.50 -14.71
C SER A 138 5.08 -2.27 -16.17
N GLY A 139 6.33 -2.58 -16.54
CA GLY A 139 6.85 -2.28 -17.87
C GLY A 139 6.81 -0.77 -18.18
N LYS A 140 5.99 -0.38 -19.17
CA LYS A 140 5.80 1.04 -19.54
C LYS A 140 4.66 1.72 -18.79
N ARG A 141 3.81 0.95 -18.10
CA ARG A 141 2.68 1.47 -17.33
C ARG A 141 3.14 1.87 -15.95
N THR A 142 2.64 3.00 -15.45
CA THR A 142 2.87 3.47 -14.08
C THR A 142 1.58 3.84 -13.40
N LEU A 143 1.58 3.72 -12.08
CA LEU A 143 0.63 4.29 -11.15
C LEU A 143 1.41 5.23 -10.25
N GLU A 144 0.99 6.49 -10.14
CA GLU A 144 1.57 7.47 -9.23
C GLU A 144 0.52 7.87 -8.19
N GLY A 145 0.91 7.99 -6.93
CA GLY A 145 -0.01 8.49 -5.91
C GLY A 145 0.36 8.03 -4.52
N SER A 146 -0.65 7.85 -3.67
CA SER A 146 -0.47 7.53 -2.26
C SER A 146 -1.27 6.32 -1.81
N ILE A 147 -0.67 5.55 -0.90
CA ILE A 147 -1.31 4.46 -0.15
C ILE A 147 -1.21 4.80 1.34
N GLU A 148 -2.36 4.82 2.02
CA GLU A 148 -2.48 4.98 3.45
C GLU A 148 -2.83 3.65 4.10
N VAL A 149 -2.16 3.32 5.20
CA VAL A 149 -2.43 2.12 6.00
C VAL A 149 -2.81 2.52 7.42
N ILE A 150 -3.93 1.98 7.90
CA ILE A 150 -4.52 2.31 9.19
C ILE A 150 -4.82 1.01 9.94
N VAL A 151 -4.41 0.95 11.20
CA VAL A 151 -4.81 -0.09 12.15
C VAL A 151 -5.67 0.57 13.21
N SER A 152 -6.99 0.32 13.21
CA SER A 152 -7.95 1.14 13.96
C SER A 152 -7.77 0.97 15.46
N ARG A 153 -7.61 2.07 16.20
CA ARG A 153 -7.60 2.04 17.67
C ARG A 153 -9.00 2.06 18.27
N ALA A 154 -9.99 2.56 17.52
CA ALA A 154 -11.39 2.62 17.96
C ALA A 154 -12.11 1.28 17.79
N GLN A 155 -11.74 0.53 16.74
CA GLN A 155 -12.22 -0.82 16.45
C GLN A 155 -11.01 -1.75 16.37
N PRO A 156 -10.57 -2.36 17.48
CA PRO A 156 -9.32 -3.10 17.53
C PRO A 156 -9.21 -4.23 16.50
N ASN A 157 -10.36 -4.78 16.08
CA ASN A 157 -10.46 -5.88 15.14
C ASN A 157 -10.31 -5.45 13.67
N VAL A 158 -10.28 -4.14 13.38
CA VAL A 158 -10.40 -3.59 12.03
C VAL A 158 -9.11 -2.88 11.59
N ALA A 159 -8.77 -3.06 10.33
CA ALA A 159 -7.72 -2.31 9.65
C ALA A 159 -8.14 -1.94 8.21
N MET A 160 -7.48 -0.93 7.65
CA MET A 160 -7.80 -0.36 6.35
C MET A 160 -6.54 -0.04 5.56
N ILE A 161 -6.64 -0.21 4.24
CA ILE A 161 -5.76 0.42 3.25
C ILE A 161 -6.62 1.32 2.36
N PHE A 162 -6.20 2.56 2.18
CA PHE A 162 -6.81 3.52 1.27
C PHE A 162 -5.77 3.95 0.24
N ALA A 163 -6.07 3.83 -1.06
CA ALA A 163 -5.15 4.25 -2.11
C ALA A 163 -5.80 5.27 -3.02
N VAL A 164 -5.07 6.33 -3.37
CA VAL A 164 -5.45 7.33 -4.38
C VAL A 164 -4.34 7.36 -5.43
N LEU A 165 -4.65 6.88 -6.63
CA LEU A 165 -3.65 6.61 -7.66
C LEU A 165 -4.05 7.24 -9.00
N SER A 166 -3.06 7.66 -9.78
CA SER A 166 -3.19 8.21 -11.13
C SER A 166 -2.38 7.34 -12.10
N PRO A 167 -3.00 6.74 -13.13
CA PRO A 167 -2.29 5.91 -14.10
C PRO A 167 -1.69 6.77 -15.23
N ASN A 168 -0.57 6.36 -15.81
CA ASN A 168 -0.06 6.97 -17.05
C ASN A 168 -0.64 6.33 -18.33
N PHE A 169 -1.69 5.52 -18.19
CA PHE A 169 -2.22 4.67 -19.26
C PHE A 169 -3.75 4.56 -19.18
N ASP A 170 -4.36 4.26 -20.33
CA ASP A 170 -5.74 3.84 -20.42
C ASP A 170 -5.82 2.30 -20.43
N GLY A 171 -6.87 1.74 -19.83
CA GLY A 171 -7.15 0.31 -19.91
C GLY A 171 -7.84 -0.25 -18.68
N GLU A 172 -7.59 -1.52 -18.39
CA GLU A 172 -8.07 -2.17 -17.17
C GLU A 172 -6.92 -2.32 -16.16
N LEU A 173 -7.24 -2.11 -14.89
CA LEU A 173 -6.39 -2.38 -13.75
C LEU A 173 -7.06 -3.43 -12.87
N THR A 174 -6.33 -4.46 -12.46
CA THR A 174 -6.84 -5.43 -11.48
C THR A 174 -6.20 -5.21 -10.12
N VAL A 175 -7.03 -4.96 -9.12
CA VAL A 175 -6.63 -4.91 -7.72
C VAL A 175 -7.04 -6.21 -7.05
N SER A 176 -6.19 -6.72 -6.15
CA SER A 176 -6.46 -7.94 -5.41
C SER A 176 -5.86 -7.87 -4.01
N ALA A 177 -6.53 -8.49 -3.05
CA ALA A 177 -6.02 -8.70 -1.71
C ALA A 177 -6.00 -10.20 -1.40
N PRO A 178 -4.89 -10.92 -1.64
CA PRO A 178 -4.83 -12.35 -1.37
C PRO A 178 -5.05 -12.66 0.12
N LEU A 179 -5.76 -13.75 0.42
CA LEU A 179 -5.96 -14.23 1.80
C LEU A 179 -4.67 -14.75 2.49
N GLY A 180 -3.50 -14.58 1.87
CA GLY A 180 -2.21 -15.06 2.35
C GLY A 180 -2.01 -16.58 2.31
N ASN A 181 -0.78 -17.01 2.61
CA ASN A 181 -0.44 -18.43 2.81
C ASN A 181 -0.74 -18.83 4.26
N ILE A 182 -1.18 -20.08 4.45
CA ILE A 182 -1.46 -20.64 5.77
C ILE A 182 -0.21 -21.42 6.20
N SER A 183 0.37 -21.09 7.37
CA SER A 183 1.47 -21.88 7.91
C SER A 183 0.98 -23.25 8.39
N ASP A 184 1.88 -24.22 8.48
CA ASP A 184 1.63 -25.56 9.00
C ASP A 184 1.07 -25.57 10.45
N ARG A 185 1.27 -24.48 11.19
CA ARG A 185 0.74 -24.26 12.55
C ARG A 185 -0.76 -23.99 12.62
N PHE A 186 -1.42 -23.81 11.48
CA PHE A 186 -2.86 -23.67 11.39
C PHE A 186 -3.51 -24.88 10.70
N GLU A 187 -4.73 -25.15 11.13
CA GLU A 187 -5.71 -25.98 10.43
C GLU A 187 -6.69 -25.03 9.73
N LYS A 188 -6.85 -25.17 8.42
CA LYS A 188 -7.88 -24.45 7.68
C LYS A 188 -9.25 -25.08 7.98
N LEU A 189 -10.17 -24.30 8.55
CA LEU A 189 -11.54 -24.76 8.77
C LEU A 189 -12.41 -24.46 7.54
N SER A 190 -12.36 -23.24 7.02
CA SER A 190 -13.13 -22.83 5.84
C SER A 190 -12.48 -21.69 5.06
N THR A 191 -12.93 -21.51 3.81
CA THR A 191 -12.65 -20.33 2.99
C THR A 191 -13.86 -20.15 2.08
N GLU A 192 -14.64 -19.12 2.34
CA GLU A 192 -15.99 -18.94 1.82
C GLU A 192 -16.22 -17.48 1.50
N ALA A 193 -17.18 -17.20 0.62
CA ALA A 193 -17.71 -15.86 0.45
C ALA A 193 -19.07 -15.81 1.15
N ALA A 194 -19.28 -14.81 2.00
CA ALA A 194 -20.53 -14.61 2.73
C ALA A 194 -21.35 -13.50 2.06
N ASP A 195 -22.62 -13.75 1.80
CA ASP A 195 -23.54 -12.70 1.38
C ASP A 195 -23.76 -11.75 2.55
N ALA A 196 -23.40 -10.48 2.36
CA ALA A 196 -23.50 -9.45 3.37
C ALA A 196 -24.44 -8.34 2.88
N SER A 197 -25.48 -8.02 3.65
CA SER A 197 -26.52 -7.10 3.19
C SER A 197 -26.04 -5.66 2.92
N TRP A 198 -24.93 -5.27 3.56
CA TRP A 198 -24.28 -3.97 3.42
C TRP A 198 -23.28 -3.90 2.25
N SER A 199 -22.99 -5.04 1.60
CA SER A 199 -22.08 -5.11 0.47
C SER A 199 -22.85 -5.50 -0.78
N ALA A 200 -22.55 -4.83 -1.90
CA ALA A 200 -23.08 -5.22 -3.21
C ALA A 200 -22.58 -6.61 -3.66
N HIS A 201 -21.56 -7.15 -2.99
CA HIS A 201 -20.89 -8.39 -3.36
C HIS A 201 -20.60 -9.29 -2.16
N PRO A 202 -20.50 -10.61 -2.37
CA PRO A 202 -20.09 -11.53 -1.33
C PRO A 202 -18.73 -11.14 -0.72
N VAL A 203 -18.63 -11.21 0.60
CA VAL A 203 -17.45 -10.85 1.39
C VAL A 203 -16.60 -12.09 1.63
N PRO A 204 -15.37 -12.14 1.10
CA PRO A 204 -14.42 -13.19 1.39
C PRO A 204 -14.13 -13.36 2.89
N THR A 205 -14.19 -14.60 3.35
CA THR A 205 -13.85 -15.00 4.71
C THR A 205 -12.90 -16.20 4.70
N ARG A 206 -12.02 -16.26 5.68
CA ARG A 206 -11.17 -17.42 5.96
C ARG A 206 -11.12 -17.69 7.45
N THR A 207 -11.49 -18.91 7.83
CA THR A 207 -11.47 -19.35 9.22
C THR A 207 -10.37 -20.37 9.44
N LEU A 208 -9.57 -20.16 10.47
CA LEU A 208 -8.42 -20.97 10.84
C LEU A 208 -8.52 -21.38 12.30
N ARG A 209 -7.91 -22.52 12.64
CA ARG A 209 -7.70 -22.96 14.01
C ARG A 209 -6.22 -23.19 14.26
N THR A 210 -5.69 -22.68 15.36
CA THR A 210 -4.33 -23.02 15.77
C THR A 210 -4.26 -24.50 16.16
N ARG A 211 -3.24 -25.24 15.70
CA ARG A 211 -3.17 -26.69 15.96
C ARG A 211 -3.00 -27.02 17.45
N ASN A 212 -2.16 -26.25 18.15
CA ASN A 212 -1.79 -26.52 19.53
C ASN A 212 -2.76 -25.89 20.53
N SER A 213 -2.99 -24.58 20.43
CA SER A 213 -3.88 -23.86 21.36
C SER A 213 -5.37 -23.96 21.03
N ARG A 214 -5.73 -24.52 19.87
CA ARG A 214 -7.12 -24.69 19.38
C ARG A 214 -7.92 -23.39 19.29
N ILE A 215 -7.26 -22.24 19.31
CA ILE A 215 -7.89 -20.93 19.15
C ILE A 215 -8.40 -20.84 17.72
N VAL A 216 -9.67 -20.48 17.56
CA VAL A 216 -10.30 -20.26 16.26
C VAL A 216 -10.32 -18.77 15.97
N LEU A 217 -9.88 -18.42 14.76
CA LEU A 217 -9.90 -17.06 14.26
C LEU A 217 -10.50 -17.01 12.86
N ALA A 218 -11.09 -15.88 12.50
CA ALA A 218 -11.54 -15.59 11.15
C ALA A 218 -11.00 -14.25 10.67
N LEU A 219 -10.71 -14.19 9.37
CA LEU A 219 -10.40 -12.98 8.61
C LEU A 219 -11.55 -12.73 7.64
N ALA A 220 -12.14 -11.55 7.67
CA ALA A 220 -13.07 -11.07 6.64
C ALA A 220 -12.43 -9.89 5.90
N GLN A 221 -12.62 -9.81 4.59
CA GLN A 221 -11.99 -8.80 3.74
C GLN A 221 -12.99 -8.18 2.78
N HIS A 222 -12.98 -6.85 2.67
CA HIS A 222 -13.73 -6.11 1.67
C HIS A 222 -12.78 -5.23 0.86
N LEU A 223 -12.79 -5.41 -0.45
CA LEU A 223 -12.10 -4.55 -1.41
C LEU A 223 -13.14 -3.83 -2.26
N ASP A 224 -13.01 -2.52 -2.45
CA ASP A 224 -13.87 -1.70 -3.30
C ASP A 224 -13.12 -0.54 -3.98
N ALA A 225 -13.80 0.18 -4.87
CA ALA A 225 -13.30 1.37 -5.55
C ALA A 225 -14.36 2.47 -5.65
N ASP A 226 -13.96 3.71 -5.96
CA ASP A 226 -14.86 4.83 -6.25
C ASP A 226 -15.45 4.84 -7.66
N THR A 227 -15.19 3.78 -8.43
CA THR A 227 -15.65 3.59 -9.81
C THR A 227 -16.27 2.21 -9.98
N ASP A 228 -16.99 1.99 -11.08
CA ASP A 228 -17.59 0.71 -11.39
C ASP A 228 -16.53 -0.39 -11.51
N VAL A 229 -16.68 -1.44 -10.71
CA VAL A 229 -15.77 -2.59 -10.66
C VAL A 229 -16.41 -3.85 -11.22
N LYS A 230 -15.63 -4.60 -11.99
CA LYS A 230 -15.94 -5.99 -12.35
C LYS A 230 -15.27 -6.92 -11.35
N ARG A 231 -15.98 -7.93 -10.83
CA ARG A 231 -15.36 -8.98 -10.00
C ARG A 231 -15.21 -10.27 -10.79
N PRO A 232 -14.02 -10.91 -10.76
CA PRO A 232 -13.83 -12.20 -11.40
C PRO A 232 -14.68 -13.27 -10.70
N ALA A 233 -15.56 -13.92 -11.48
CA ALA A 233 -16.40 -15.00 -10.98
C ALA A 233 -15.56 -16.16 -10.41
N GLY A 234 -16.04 -16.75 -9.31
CA GLY A 234 -15.43 -17.95 -8.71
C GLY A 234 -14.11 -17.73 -7.97
N LYS A 235 -13.57 -16.51 -7.88
CA LYS A 235 -12.43 -16.21 -7.00
C LYS A 235 -12.92 -15.90 -5.58
N ILE A 236 -12.40 -16.63 -4.60
CA ILE A 236 -12.72 -16.40 -3.19
C ILE A 236 -11.91 -15.23 -2.60
N SER A 237 -10.72 -14.91 -3.13
CA SER A 237 -9.97 -13.74 -2.65
C SER A 237 -10.58 -12.43 -3.18
N PRO A 238 -10.59 -11.34 -2.39
CA PRO A 238 -11.01 -10.02 -2.86
C PRO A 238 -10.22 -9.63 -4.11
N SER A 239 -10.92 -9.39 -5.21
CA SER A 239 -10.34 -8.91 -6.44
C SER A 239 -11.36 -8.11 -7.23
N VAL A 240 -10.94 -6.96 -7.74
CA VAL A 240 -11.73 -6.06 -8.59
C VAL A 240 -10.92 -5.69 -9.82
N THR A 241 -11.58 -5.59 -10.96
CA THR A 241 -11.03 -5.05 -12.20
C THR A 241 -11.80 -3.79 -12.55
N LEU A 242 -11.10 -2.67 -12.70
CA LEU A 242 -11.70 -1.38 -13.01
C LEU A 242 -11.10 -0.79 -14.29
N PRO A 243 -11.90 -0.06 -15.09
CA PRO A 243 -11.36 0.77 -16.15
C PRO A 243 -10.62 1.95 -15.51
N VAL A 244 -9.46 2.30 -16.09
CA VAL A 244 -8.68 3.45 -15.69
C VAL A 244 -8.35 4.30 -16.92
N THR A 245 -8.31 5.62 -16.72
CA THR A 245 -8.01 6.61 -17.75
C THR A 245 -6.76 7.34 -17.37
N ARG A 246 -5.87 7.56 -18.33
CA ARG A 246 -4.60 8.27 -18.14
C ARG A 246 -4.84 9.60 -17.43
N ASP A 247 -4.01 9.88 -16.42
CA ASP A 247 -4.00 11.09 -15.60
C ASP A 247 -5.29 11.31 -14.78
N GLN A 248 -6.26 10.40 -14.83
CA GLN A 248 -7.46 10.43 -14.00
C GLN A 248 -7.24 9.62 -12.71
N LYS A 249 -7.40 10.29 -11.57
CA LYS A 249 -7.32 9.63 -10.27
C LYS A 249 -8.49 8.67 -10.06
N PHE A 250 -8.20 7.56 -9.38
CA PHE A 250 -9.19 6.64 -8.82
C PHE A 250 -8.82 6.32 -7.37
N MET A 251 -9.80 5.85 -6.61
CA MET A 251 -9.64 5.46 -5.21
C MET A 251 -9.91 3.99 -5.01
N ILE A 252 -9.12 3.35 -4.14
CA ILE A 252 -9.32 1.98 -3.68
C ILE A 252 -9.51 1.99 -2.17
N TYR A 253 -10.56 1.30 -1.72
CA TYR A 253 -10.86 1.08 -0.31
C TYR A 253 -10.70 -0.40 0.00
N TYR A 254 -9.85 -0.73 0.95
CA TYR A 254 -9.67 -2.10 1.38
C TYR A 254 -9.76 -2.18 2.90
N HIS A 255 -10.77 -2.90 3.39
CA HIS A 255 -11.01 -3.15 4.80
C HIS A 255 -10.77 -4.62 5.12
N ALA A 256 -10.20 -4.86 6.28
CA ALA A 256 -10.07 -6.20 6.83
C ALA A 256 -10.46 -6.20 8.30
N SER A 257 -11.15 -7.26 8.71
CA SER A 257 -11.44 -7.51 10.11
C SER A 257 -10.95 -8.89 10.55
N LEU A 258 -10.52 -8.98 11.80
CA LEU A 258 -10.03 -10.21 12.42
C LEU A 258 -10.80 -10.44 13.71
N ALA A 259 -11.33 -11.64 13.92
CA ALA A 259 -12.01 -11.98 15.17
C ALA A 259 -11.70 -13.41 15.60
N THR A 260 -11.85 -13.69 16.89
CA THR A 260 -11.79 -15.03 17.47
C THR A 260 -13.17 -15.51 17.87
N GLY A 261 -13.36 -16.83 17.96
CA GLY A 261 -14.63 -17.42 18.37
C GLY A 261 -14.45 -18.78 19.06
N ALA A 262 -15.55 -19.31 19.61
CA ALA A 262 -15.58 -20.65 20.21
C ALA A 262 -15.43 -21.75 19.14
N ASP A 263 -15.88 -21.46 17.93
CA ASP A 263 -15.85 -22.33 16.75
C ASP A 263 -15.68 -21.50 15.47
N GLY A 264 -15.76 -22.17 14.32
CA GLY A 264 -15.51 -21.52 13.04
C GLY A 264 -16.59 -20.54 12.62
N ASP A 265 -17.85 -20.82 12.94
CA ASP A 265 -18.97 -19.98 12.57
C ASP A 265 -19.05 -18.74 13.46
N SER A 266 -18.90 -18.89 14.77
CA SER A 266 -18.86 -17.76 15.71
C SER A 266 -17.70 -16.80 15.42
N ALA A 267 -16.50 -17.32 15.12
CA ALA A 267 -15.37 -16.47 14.74
C ALA A 267 -15.65 -15.70 13.44
N ARG A 268 -16.24 -16.38 12.44
CA ARG A 268 -16.60 -15.77 11.16
C ARG A 268 -17.67 -14.69 11.30
N GLN A 269 -18.74 -14.98 12.05
CA GLN A 269 -19.80 -14.00 12.31
C GLN A 269 -19.28 -12.77 13.04
N ALA A 270 -18.41 -12.96 14.04
CA ALA A 270 -17.75 -11.86 14.73
C ALA A 270 -16.91 -11.00 13.77
N ALA A 271 -16.09 -11.62 12.90
CA ALA A 271 -15.31 -10.87 11.92
C ALA A 271 -16.21 -10.09 10.94
N LEU A 272 -17.27 -10.71 10.41
CA LEU A 272 -18.21 -10.03 9.51
C LEU A 272 -18.92 -8.85 10.19
N SER A 273 -19.33 -9.00 11.46
CA SER A 273 -19.97 -7.92 12.22
C SER A 273 -19.03 -6.73 12.45
N GLU A 274 -17.75 -6.99 12.76
CA GLU A 274 -16.74 -5.94 12.90
C GLU A 274 -16.48 -5.23 11.57
N LEU A 275 -16.48 -5.97 10.45
CA LEU A 275 -16.29 -5.40 9.13
C LEU A 275 -17.49 -4.54 8.70
N GLU A 276 -18.71 -5.00 8.98
CA GLU A 276 -19.95 -4.26 8.72
C GLU A 276 -19.93 -2.90 9.42
N SER A 277 -19.57 -2.87 10.71
CA SER A 277 -19.49 -1.64 11.49
C SER A 277 -18.39 -0.68 11.03
N ALA A 278 -17.43 -1.15 10.24
CA ALA A 278 -16.35 -0.31 9.71
C ALA A 278 -16.69 0.28 8.33
N VAL A 279 -17.55 -0.39 7.57
CA VAL A 279 -17.88 -0.04 6.18
C VAL A 279 -19.18 0.79 6.10
N GLY A 280 -20.15 0.52 6.99
CA GLY A 280 -21.44 1.24 7.05
C GLY A 280 -21.40 2.50 7.92
#